data_AF-N9TDY2-F1
#
_entry.id   AF-N9TDY2-F1
#
_cell.length_a   1.000
_cell.length_b   1.000
_cell.length_c   1.000
_cell.angle_alpha   90.00
_cell.angle_beta   90.00
_cell.angle_gamma   90.00
#
_symmetry.space_group_name_H-M   'P 1'
#
loop_
_entity.id
_entity.type
_entity.pdbx_description
1 polymer ?
#
loop_
_entity_poly.entity_id
_entity_poly.type
_entity_poly.pdbx_seq_one_letter_code
_entity_poly.pdbx_strand_id
1 'polypeptide(L)' 'MQTSPQEYLLVEQDTAEVEVLRRRTNWKAEHYFMGDEIKLDSIDLTIKVADIYDRVKNTDVLEWLEKQAKQTTTEQE' A
#
# COMPACT_ATOMS: atom_id res chain seq x y z
N MET A 1 -22.41 -17.46 -15.45
CA MET A 1 -21.73 -16.18 -15.71
C MET A 1 -20.29 -16.32 -15.24
N GLN A 2 -19.30 -16.05 -16.10
CA GLN A 2 -17.91 -15.88 -15.65
C GLN A 2 -17.74 -14.42 -15.27
N THR A 3 -17.37 -14.16 -14.02
CA THR A 3 -16.95 -12.82 -13.56
C THR A 3 -15.44 -12.71 -13.75
N SER A 4 -14.99 -11.77 -14.58
CA SER A 4 -13.57 -11.44 -14.67
C SER A 4 -13.19 -10.47 -13.55
N PRO A 5 -11.98 -10.60 -12.97
CA PRO A 5 -11.48 -9.64 -11.99
C PRO A 5 -11.36 -8.23 -12.59
N GLN A 6 -11.59 -7.22 -11.76
CA GLN A 6 -11.47 -5.81 -12.15
C GLN A 6 -10.10 -5.23 -11.78
N GLU A 7 -9.53 -5.72 -10.68
CA GLU A 7 -8.36 -5.16 -10.01
C GLU A 7 -7.52 -6.31 -9.46
N TYR A 8 -6.20 -6.23 -9.63
CA TYR A 8 -5.22 -7.08 -8.97
C TYR A 8 -4.35 -6.23 -8.06
N LEU A 9 -4.02 -6.79 -6.91
CA LEU A 9 -3.10 -6.21 -5.93
C LEU A 9 -1.92 -7.16 -5.77
N LEU A 10 -0.72 -6.70 -6.11
CA LEU A 10 0.54 -7.41 -5.90
C LEU A 10 1.29 -6.73 -4.75
N VAL A 11 1.62 -7.51 -3.72
CA VAL A 11 2.31 -7.01 -2.51
C VAL A 11 3.69 -7.62 -2.52
N GLU A 12 4.72 -6.77 -2.60
CA GLU A 12 6.11 -7.21 -2.51
C GLU A 12 6.46 -7.57 -1.08
N GLN A 13 7.26 -8.62 -0.88
CA GLN A 13 7.57 -9.08 0.48
C GLN A 13 8.78 -8.37 1.07
N ASP A 14 9.81 -8.15 0.26
CA ASP A 14 11.12 -7.66 0.69
C ASP A 14 11.19 -6.12 0.73
N THR A 15 10.38 -5.45 -0.08
CA THR A 15 10.25 -3.99 -0.14
C THR A 15 8.84 -3.56 0.23
N ALA A 16 8.68 -2.35 0.76
CA ALA A 16 7.36 -1.82 1.11
C ALA A 16 6.68 -1.18 -0.10
N GLU A 17 6.41 -1.99 -1.13
CA GLU A 17 5.83 -1.59 -2.41
C GLU A 17 4.58 -2.43 -2.72
N VAL A 18 3.55 -1.77 -3.23
CA VAL A 18 2.33 -2.43 -3.71
C VAL A 18 2.04 -2.00 -5.13
N GLU A 19 1.85 -2.95 -6.03
CA GLU A 19 1.43 -2.70 -7.39
C GLU A 19 -0.07 -3.00 -7.55
N VAL A 20 -0.81 -2.05 -8.12
CA VAL A 20 -2.21 -2.23 -8.49
C VAL A 20 -2.33 -2.26 -10.01
N LEU A 21 -2.96 -3.32 -10.53
CA LEU A 21 -3.27 -3.46 -11.95
C LEU A 21 -4.78 -3.44 -12.13
N ARG A 22 -5.30 -2.54 -12.96
CA ARG A 22 -6.75 -2.41 -13.16
C ARG A 22 -7.15 -2.59 -14.61
N ARG A 23 -8.30 -3.22 -14.82
CA ARG A 23 -8.88 -3.34 -16.16
C ARG A 23 -9.16 -1.98 -16.79
N ARG A 24 -9.65 -1.01 -16.00
CA ARG A 24 -9.97 0.36 -16.49
C ARG A 24 -8.75 1.17 -16.93
N THR A 25 -7.55 0.80 -16.48
CA THR A 25 -6.27 1.43 -16.87
C THR A 25 -5.46 0.55 -17.81
N ASN A 26 -6.11 -0.40 -18.51
CA ASN A 26 -5.46 -1.37 -19.40
C ASN A 26 -4.34 -2.17 -18.73
N TRP A 27 -4.51 -2.49 -17.44
CA TRP A 27 -3.53 -3.23 -16.64
C TRP A 27 -2.15 -2.56 -16.58
N LYS A 28 -2.12 -1.23 -16.66
CA LYS A 28 -0.89 -0.48 -16.35
C LYS A 28 -0.66 -0.51 -14.84
N ALA A 29 0.56 -0.82 -14.43
CA ALA A 29 1.01 -0.80 -13.05
C ALA A 29 0.87 0.59 -12.42
N GLU A 30 0.24 0.63 -11.26
CA GLU A 30 0.19 1.78 -10.35
C GLU A 30 0.96 1.37 -9.09
N HIS A 31 2.03 2.10 -8.74
CA HIS A 31 2.89 1.78 -7.60
C HIS A 31 2.52 2.64 -6.39
N TYR A 32 2.46 2.01 -5.23
CA TYR A 32 2.13 2.63 -3.95
C TYR A 32 3.16 2.24 -2.90
N PHE A 33 3.49 3.17 -2.01
CA PHE A 33 4.53 3.02 -0.99
C PHE A 33 4.00 3.36 0.41
N MET A 34 4.85 3.17 1.43
CA MET A 34 4.50 3.50 2.82
C MET A 34 4.03 4.96 2.95
N GLY A 35 2.83 5.14 3.49
CA GLY A 35 2.16 6.44 3.62
C GLY A 35 1.05 6.68 2.60
N ASP A 36 1.00 5.91 1.52
CA ASP A 36 -0.05 6.00 0.51
C ASP A 36 -1.33 5.24 0.91
N GLU A 37 -2.43 5.58 0.22
CA GLU A 37 -3.72 4.90 0.31
C GLU A 37 -4.12 4.32 -1.04
N ILE A 38 -4.60 3.08 -1.02
CA ILE A 38 -5.07 2.35 -2.19
C ILE A 38 -6.59 2.27 -2.11
N LYS A 39 -7.27 2.79 -3.15
CA LYS A 39 -8.70 2.58 -3.34
C LYS A 39 -8.96 1.42 -4.30
N LEU A 40 -9.78 0.46 -3.91
CA LEU A 40 -10.28 -0.64 -4.75
C LEU A 40 -11.76 -0.37 -5.07
N ASP A 41 -12.02 0.07 -6.30
CA ASP A 41 -13.33 0.57 -6.71
C ASP A 41 -14.37 -0.56 -6.82
N SER A 42 -13.94 -1.81 -7.08
CA SER A 42 -14.86 -2.94 -7.27
C SER A 42 -15.49 -3.48 -5.98
N ILE A 43 -14.87 -3.18 -4.83
CA ILE A 43 -15.31 -3.61 -3.50
C ILE A 43 -15.53 -2.46 -2.51
N ASP A 44 -15.43 -1.21 -3.00
CA ASP A 44 -15.54 0.01 -2.21
C ASP A 44 -14.67 0.00 -0.93
N LEU A 45 -13.41 -0.38 -1.09
CA LEU A 45 -12.43 -0.47 0.00
C LEU A 45 -11.30 0.53 -0.22
N THR A 46 -10.99 1.32 0.79
CA THR A 46 -9.74 2.09 0.87
C THR A 46 -8.86 1.48 1.96
N ILE A 47 -7.62 1.16 1.61
CA ILE A 47 -6.63 0.54 2.51
C ILE A 47 -5.33 1.33 2.48
N LYS A 48 -4.73 1.59 3.64
CA LYS A 48 -3.40 2.21 3.70
C LYS A 48 -2.35 1.16 3.39
N VAL A 49 -1.28 1.55 2.71
CA VAL A 49 -0.13 0.66 2.51
C VAL A 49 0.44 0.22 3.87
N ALA A 50 0.46 1.11 4.86
CA ALA A 50 0.89 0.77 6.22
C ALA A 50 0.05 -0.36 6.86
N ASP A 51 -1.26 -0.45 6.57
CA ASP A 51 -2.13 -1.51 7.11
C ASP A 51 -1.84 -2.87 6.46
N ILE A 52 -1.38 -2.88 5.20
CA ILE A 52 -0.93 -4.09 4.50
C ILE A 52 0.34 -4.66 5.13
N TYR A 53 1.25 -3.78 5.57
CA TYR A 53 2.55 -4.14 6.13
C TYR A 53 2.63 -4.14 7.66
N ASP A 54 1.52 -3.99 8.40
CA ASP A 54 1.47 -3.86 9.87
C ASP A 54 2.35 -4.86 10.64
N ARG A 55 2.49 -6.09 10.12
CA ARG A 55 3.22 -7.19 10.78
C ARG A 55 4.45 -7.66 10.01
N VAL A 56 4.81 -6.96 8.94
CA VAL A 56 5.97 -7.28 8.12
C VAL A 56 7.19 -6.57 8.71
N LYS A 57 8.31 -7.31 8.80
CA LYS A 57 9.58 -6.78 9.28
C LYS A 57 10.57 -6.79 8.13
N ASN A 58 10.54 -5.75 7.30
CA ASN A 58 11.55 -5.48 6.30
C ASN A 58 12.20 -4.11 6.58
N THR A 59 13.31 -3.82 5.89
CA THR A 59 14.08 -2.59 6.11
C THR A 59 13.24 -1.35 5.90
N ASP A 60 12.47 -1.29 4.81
CA ASP A 60 11.64 -0.13 4.46
C ASP A 60 10.57 0.19 5.53
N VAL A 61 9.90 -0.84 6.05
CA VAL A 61 8.88 -0.69 7.11
C VAL A 61 9.53 -0.17 8.40
N LEU A 62 10.68 -0.73 8.79
CA LEU A 62 11.40 -0.29 9.99
C LEU A 62 11.84 1.17 9.86
N GLU A 63 12.45 1.54 8.74
CA GLU A 63 12.88 2.91 8.46
C GLU A 63 11.70 3.89 8.44
N TRP A 64 10.56 3.47 7.90
CA TRP A 64 9.34 4.30 7.90
C TRP A 64 8.79 4.51 9.31
N LEU A 65 8.72 3.45 10.14
CA LEU A 65 8.26 3.55 11.53
C LEU A 65 9.17 4.46 12.38
N GLU A 66 10.48 4.39 12.19
CA GLU A 66 11.43 5.28 12.86
C GLU A 66 11.22 6.76 12.47
N LYS A 67 10.92 7.03 11.19
CA LYS A 67 10.61 8.39 10.72
C LYS A 67 9.31 8.91 11.33
N GLN A 68 8.28 8.07 11.41
CA GLN A 68 7.00 8.44 12.03
C GLN A 68 7.19 8.79 13.52
N ALA A 69 7.94 7.99 14.27
CA ALA A 69 8.19 8.25 15.70
C ALA A 69 8.94 9.57 15.96
N LYS A 70 9.89 9.92 15.08
CA LYS A 70 10.63 11.20 15.14
C LYS A 70 9.73 12.40 14.84
N GLN A 71 8.84 12.28 13.86
CA GLN A 71 7.87 13.33 13.51
C GLN A 71 6.87 13.59 14.65
N THR A 72 6.31 12.53 15.26
CA THR A 72 5.36 12.68 16.38
C THR A 72 6.00 13.36 17.60
N THR A 73 7.30 13.18 17.82
CA THR A 73 8.02 13.80 18.95
C THR A 73 8.29 15.29 18.71
N THR A 74 8.49 15.71 17.46
CA THR A 74 8.87 17.10 17.13
C THR A 74 7.66 18.04 17.09
N GLU A 75 6.44 17.51 16.89
CA GLU A 75 5.19 18.27 16.87
C GLU A 75 4.57 18.50 18.26
N GLN A 76 5.20 18.01 19.34
CA GLN A 76 4.74 18.17 20.72
C GLN A 76 5.61 19.11 21.59
N GLU A 77 6.59 19.81 20.98
CA GLU A 77 7.44 20.83 21.63
C GLU A 77 7.13 22.26 21.16
#